data_AF-A0A550C162-F1
#
_entry.id   AF-A0A550C162-F1
#
_cell.length_a   1.000
_cell.length_b   1.000
_cell.length_c   1.000
_cell.angle_alpha   90.00
_cell.angle_beta   90.00
_cell.angle_gamma   90.00
#
_symmetry.space_group_name_H-M   'P 1'
#
loop_
_entity.id
_entity.type
_entity.pdbx_description
1 polymer ?
#
loop_
_entity_poly.entity_id
_entity_poly.type
_entity_poly.pdbx_seq_one_letter_code
_entity_poly.pdbx_strand_id
1 'polypeptide(L)'
;MINSTVSHNLPLELSLYLSSYISALQIRKAIDVPTINTMIAALNQLVDALTGLERILTTPIPFSYSIHLWVVLILYCLALPIQIWYYLKWVTIPATIIITFIFFGFLVAGEEIENPFGYDKNDLNLDHFTSNIIRNELRAITASPPPDPAHWAFVPENDLLFTMNTNERISPDEWLQRGFKQMQRALHS
;
A
#
# COMPACT_ATOMS: atom_id res chain seq x y z
N MET A 1 30.25 7.36 -20.58
CA MET A 1 31.04 6.34 -19.88
C MET A 1 30.10 5.72 -18.86
N ILE A 2 29.45 4.60 -19.19
CA ILE A 2 28.50 3.93 -18.29
C ILE A 2 29.39 3.17 -17.30
N ASN A 3 29.58 3.73 -16.11
CA ASN A 3 30.31 3.04 -15.05
C ASN A 3 29.46 1.84 -14.60
N SER A 4 29.88 0.65 -15.00
CA SER A 4 29.31 -0.63 -14.60
C SER A 4 29.75 -0.99 -13.18
N THR A 5 29.37 -0.17 -12.19
CA THR A 5 29.26 -0.61 -10.80
C THR A 5 27.82 -1.06 -10.62
N VAL A 6 27.51 -2.27 -11.06
CA VAL A 6 26.17 -2.86 -10.99
C VAL A 6 25.80 -2.97 -9.51
N SER A 7 25.03 -2.01 -9.01
CA SER A 7 24.36 -2.16 -7.73
C SER A 7 23.24 -3.17 -7.95
N HIS A 8 23.14 -4.21 -7.13
CA HIS A 8 22.08 -5.22 -7.21
C HIS A 8 20.66 -4.66 -6.91
N ASN A 9 20.56 -3.35 -6.61
CA ASN A 9 19.32 -2.67 -6.24
C ASN A 9 18.78 -1.84 -7.41
N LEU A 10 18.08 -2.51 -8.32
CA LEU A 10 17.47 -1.89 -9.50
C LEU A 10 16.53 -0.71 -9.17
N PRO A 11 15.64 -0.80 -8.15
CA PRO A 11 14.82 0.34 -7.74
C PRO A 11 15.63 1.60 -7.36
N LEU A 12 16.73 1.42 -6.62
CA LEU A 12 17.59 2.53 -6.24
C LEU A 12 18.28 3.17 -7.46
N GLU A 13 18.71 2.36 -8.43
CA GLU A 13 19.28 2.88 -9.68
C GLU A 13 18.25 3.71 -10.47
N LEU A 14 17.00 3.26 -10.56
CA LEU A 14 15.92 4.03 -11.19
C LEU A 14 15.70 5.38 -10.49
N SER A 15 15.72 5.40 -9.15
CA SER A 15 15.59 6.65 -8.38
C SER A 15 16.73 7.65 -8.68
N LEU A 16 17.95 7.16 -8.90
CA LEU A 16 19.10 7.98 -9.29
C LEU A 16 18.88 8.63 -10.66
N TYR A 17 18.41 7.87 -11.66
CA TYR A 17 18.09 8.42 -12.98
C TYR A 17 16.96 9.46 -12.92
N LEU A 18 15.91 9.21 -12.12
CA LEU A 18 14.83 10.18 -11.91
C LEU A 18 15.34 11.48 -11.26
N SER A 19 16.20 11.38 -10.24
CA SER A 19 16.85 12.53 -9.62
C SER A 19 17.68 13.34 -10.63
N SER A 20 18.46 12.65 -11.47
CA SER A 20 19.26 13.29 -12.51
C SER A 20 18.40 14.06 -13.53
N TYR A 21 17.23 13.52 -13.85
CA TYR A 21 16.27 14.15 -14.75
C TYR A 21 15.66 15.42 -14.14
N ILE A 22 15.24 15.38 -12.88
CA ILE A 22 14.73 16.56 -12.16
C ILE A 22 15.79 17.65 -12.09
N SER A 23 17.04 17.28 -11.79
CA SER A 23 18.18 18.22 -11.77
C SER A 23 18.41 18.88 -13.13
N ALA A 24 18.32 18.11 -14.22
CA ALA A 24 18.42 18.67 -15.57
C ALA A 24 17.30 19.67 -15.90
N LEU A 25 16.07 19.44 -15.44
CA LEU A 25 14.95 20.38 -15.60
C LEU A 25 15.18 21.67 -14.81
N GLN A 26 15.74 21.57 -13.60
CA GLN A 26 16.09 22.71 -12.77
C GLN A 26 17.16 23.59 -13.42
N ILE A 27 18.23 22.99 -13.96
CA ILE A 27 19.32 23.72 -14.66
C ILE A 27 18.77 24.48 -15.88
N ARG A 28 17.83 23.85 -16.61
CA ARG A 28 17.20 24.44 -17.80
C ARG A 28 16.18 25.54 -17.47
N LYS A 29 15.81 25.72 -16.20
CA LYS A 29 14.74 26.64 -15.76
C LYS A 29 13.44 26.46 -16.54
N ALA A 30 13.14 25.22 -16.95
CA ALA A 30 11.96 24.89 -17.74
C ALA A 30 10.68 24.84 -16.87
N ILE A 31 10.85 24.69 -15.55
CA ILE A 31 9.80 24.52 -14.55
C ILE A 31 10.11 25.44 -13.37
N ASP A 32 9.06 25.92 -12.69
CA ASP A 32 9.17 26.75 -11.50
C ASP A 32 9.71 25.98 -10.28
N VAL A 33 10.31 26.73 -9.34
CA VAL A 33 10.91 26.15 -8.13
C VAL A 33 9.91 25.40 -7.25
N PRO A 34 8.67 25.91 -7.00
CA PRO A 34 7.66 25.16 -6.26
C PRO A 34 7.39 23.77 -6.85
N THR A 35 7.16 23.66 -8.17
CA THR A 35 6.91 22.37 -8.83
C THR A 35 8.12 21.43 -8.73
N ILE A 36 9.34 21.94 -8.90
CA ILE A 36 10.57 21.13 -8.72
C ILE A 36 10.64 20.57 -7.29
N ASN A 37 10.34 21.38 -6.27
CA ASN A 37 10.32 20.93 -4.89
C ASN A 37 9.29 19.81 -4.68
N THR A 38 8.11 19.91 -5.30
CA THR A 38 7.09 18.86 -5.26
C THR A 38 7.58 17.57 -5.93
N MET A 39 8.29 17.65 -7.06
CA MET A 39 8.86 16.48 -7.73
C MET A 39 9.94 15.79 -6.87
N ILE A 40 10.83 16.57 -6.25
CA ILE A 40 11.85 16.04 -5.32
C ILE A 40 11.19 15.40 -4.11
N ALA A 41 10.15 16.02 -3.54
CA ALA A 41 9.41 15.46 -2.42
C ALA A 41 8.75 14.12 -2.77
N ALA A 42 8.13 14.02 -3.95
CA ALA A 42 7.54 12.76 -4.44
C ALA A 42 8.62 11.67 -4.64
N LEU A 43 9.78 12.03 -5.17
CA LEU A 43 10.91 11.10 -5.31
C LEU A 43 11.43 10.63 -3.95
N ASN A 44 11.54 11.53 -2.96
CA ASN A 44 11.93 11.15 -1.60
C ASN A 44 10.92 10.18 -0.98
N GLN A 45 9.61 10.39 -1.17
CA GLN A 45 8.60 9.43 -0.70
C GLN A 45 8.75 8.04 -1.34
N LEU A 46 9.12 7.97 -2.63
CA LEU A 46 9.41 6.70 -3.29
C LEU A 46 10.63 6.00 -2.67
N VAL A 47 11.70 6.74 -2.39
CA VAL A 47 12.93 6.22 -1.77
C VAL A 47 12.68 5.80 -0.32
N ASP A 48 11.88 6.56 0.43
CA ASP A 48 11.49 6.24 1.80
C ASP A 48 10.67 4.93 1.84
N ALA A 49 9.72 4.75 0.90
CA ALA A 49 8.95 3.52 0.78
C ALA A 49 9.84 2.32 0.44
N LEU A 50 10.77 2.46 -0.53
CA LEU A 50 11.74 1.42 -0.88
C LEU A 50 12.58 1.01 0.34
N THR A 51 13.14 2.00 1.04
CA THR A 51 13.97 1.75 2.23
C THR A 51 13.15 1.10 3.36
N GLY A 52 11.88 1.48 3.49
CA GLY A 52 10.93 0.85 4.42
C GLY A 52 10.74 -0.64 4.13
N LEU A 53 10.52 -1.00 2.86
CA LEU A 53 10.38 -2.39 2.42
C LEU A 53 11.68 -3.18 2.64
N GLU A 54 12.83 -2.61 2.31
CA GLU A 54 14.14 -3.23 2.54
C GLU A 54 14.39 -3.50 4.02
N ARG A 55 14.02 -2.57 4.90
CA ARG A 55 14.11 -2.78 6.35
C ARG A 55 13.27 -3.96 6.79
N ILE A 56 12.00 -4.03 6.36
CA ILE A 56 11.12 -5.16 6.70
C ILE A 56 11.74 -6.49 6.23
N LEU A 57 12.28 -6.52 5.01
CA LEU A 57 12.90 -7.73 4.45
C LEU A 57 14.22 -8.11 5.17
N THR A 58 15.03 -7.12 5.53
CA THR A 58 16.39 -7.31 6.07
C THR A 58 16.43 -7.45 7.60
N THR A 59 15.33 -7.16 8.30
CA THR A 59 15.20 -7.39 9.74
C THR A 59 14.21 -8.52 10.04
N PRO A 60 14.45 -9.76 9.57
CA PRO A 60 13.62 -10.90 9.96
C PRO A 60 13.78 -11.17 11.46
N ILE A 61 12.77 -11.83 12.05
CA ILE A 61 12.85 -12.30 13.43
C ILE A 61 14.06 -13.25 13.56
N PRO A 62 14.83 -13.17 14.66
CA PRO A 62 16.02 -13.99 14.80
C PRO A 62 15.70 -15.48 14.69
N PHE A 63 16.41 -16.21 13.83
CA PHE A 63 16.21 -17.66 13.64
C PHE A 63 16.20 -18.48 14.94
N SER A 64 17.04 -18.07 15.91
CA SER A 64 17.09 -18.69 17.24
C SER A 64 15.73 -18.64 17.97
N TYR A 65 14.98 -17.55 17.81
CA TYR A 65 13.66 -17.39 18.41
C TYR A 65 12.66 -18.40 17.83
N SER A 66 12.56 -18.50 16.50
CA SER A 66 11.65 -19.44 15.84
C SER A 66 11.94 -20.88 16.24
N ILE A 67 13.22 -21.28 16.28
CA ILE A 67 13.63 -22.61 16.78
C ILE A 67 13.26 -22.80 18.25
N HIS A 68 13.46 -21.78 19.09
CA HIS A 68 13.11 -21.86 20.50
C HIS A 68 11.61 -22.08 20.71
N LEU A 69 10.75 -21.42 19.94
CA LEU A 69 9.31 -21.65 19.98
C LEU A 69 8.94 -23.09 19.64
N TRP A 70 9.51 -23.65 18.58
CA TRP A 70 9.32 -25.05 18.21
C TRP A 70 9.72 -26.00 19.34
N VAL A 71 10.91 -25.82 19.91
CA VAL A 71 11.42 -26.68 20.98
C VAL A 71 10.55 -26.58 22.24
N VAL A 72 10.20 -25.37 22.67
CA VAL A 72 9.35 -25.16 23.85
C VAL A 72 7.97 -25.76 23.64
N LEU A 73 7.38 -25.60 22.45
CA LEU A 73 6.05 -26.15 22.17
C LEU A 73 6.05 -27.69 22.15
N ILE A 74 7.08 -28.30 21.57
CA ILE A 74 7.26 -29.76 21.59
C ILE A 74 7.38 -30.26 23.03
N LEU A 75 8.25 -29.64 23.83
CA LEU A 75 8.44 -30.03 25.23
C LEU A 75 7.14 -29.87 26.03
N TYR A 76 6.41 -28.78 25.81
CA TYR A 76 5.12 -28.54 26.45
C TYR A 76 4.08 -29.60 26.08
N CYS A 77 3.94 -29.93 24.79
CA CYS A 77 3.00 -30.96 24.34
C CYS A 77 3.35 -32.36 24.87
N LEU A 78 4.64 -32.68 25.02
CA LEU A 78 5.10 -33.94 25.61
C LEU A 78 4.84 -34.01 27.13
N ALA A 79 4.94 -32.88 27.84
CA ALA A 79 4.67 -32.80 29.28
C ALA A 79 3.17 -32.81 29.61
N LEU A 80 2.33 -32.26 28.73
CA LEU A 80 0.88 -32.10 28.91
C LEU A 80 0.13 -33.38 29.34
N PRO A 81 0.32 -34.58 28.74
CA PRO A 81 -0.38 -35.79 29.17
C PRO A 81 -0.08 -36.16 30.62
N ILE A 82 1.16 -35.97 31.08
CA ILE A 82 1.56 -36.26 32.46
C ILE A 82 0.87 -35.29 33.42
N GLN A 83 0.74 -34.02 33.02
CA GLN A 83 0.10 -32.97 33.80
C GLN A 83 -1.39 -33.20 34.02
N ILE A 84 -2.13 -33.66 33.00
CA ILE A 84 -3.61 -33.74 33.06
C ILE A 84 -4.14 -35.14 33.37
N TRP A 85 -3.27 -36.16 33.38
CA TRP A 85 -3.66 -37.57 33.61
C TRP A 85 -4.51 -37.79 34.85
N TYR A 86 -4.18 -37.13 35.97
CA TYR A 86 -4.89 -37.36 37.23
C TYR A 86 -6.37 -36.96 37.14
N TYR A 87 -6.68 -35.93 36.36
CA TYR A 87 -8.02 -35.36 36.22
C TYR A 87 -8.83 -36.03 35.09
N LEU A 88 -8.21 -36.29 33.93
CA LEU A 88 -8.92 -36.75 32.73
C LEU A 88 -8.80 -38.26 32.45
N LYS A 89 -7.85 -38.98 33.09
CA LYS A 89 -7.61 -40.42 32.87
C LYS A 89 -7.53 -40.74 31.37
N TRP A 90 -8.33 -41.67 30.85
CA TRP A 90 -8.35 -42.06 29.44
C TRP A 90 -8.73 -40.93 28.47
N VAL A 91 -9.50 -39.93 28.93
CA VAL A 91 -9.85 -38.75 28.12
C VAL A 91 -8.62 -37.86 27.85
N THR A 92 -7.53 -38.05 28.61
CA THR A 92 -6.25 -37.36 28.39
C THR A 92 -5.77 -37.54 26.96
N ILE A 93 -5.88 -38.74 26.38
CA ILE A 93 -5.36 -39.06 25.05
C ILE A 93 -6.02 -38.22 23.95
N PRO A 94 -7.36 -38.22 23.77
CA PRO A 94 -7.99 -37.36 22.78
C PRO A 94 -7.83 -35.86 23.11
N ALA A 95 -7.81 -35.49 24.40
CA ALA A 95 -7.63 -34.10 24.80
C ALA A 95 -6.25 -33.55 24.41
N THR A 96 -5.16 -34.29 24.67
CA THR A 96 -3.81 -33.89 24.25
C THR A 96 -3.69 -33.78 22.74
N ILE A 97 -4.26 -34.73 21.98
CA ILE A 97 -4.22 -34.67 20.51
C ILE A 97 -4.85 -33.37 19.99
N ILE A 98 -6.04 -33.02 20.49
CA ILE A 98 -6.74 -31.79 20.08
C ILE A 98 -5.93 -30.54 20.46
N ILE A 99 -5.44 -30.48 21.70
CA ILE A 99 -4.67 -29.33 22.20
C ILE A 99 -3.37 -29.16 21.40
N THR A 100 -2.65 -30.25 21.16
CA THR A 100 -1.43 -30.26 20.33
C THR A 100 -1.73 -29.78 18.92
N PHE A 101 -2.80 -30.28 18.28
CA PHE A 101 -3.20 -29.81 16.95
C PHE A 101 -3.44 -28.29 16.92
N ILE A 102 -4.15 -27.75 17.92
CA ILE A 102 -4.41 -26.31 18.02
C ILE A 102 -3.10 -25.52 18.15
N PHE A 103 -2.21 -25.93 19.06
CA PHE A 103 -0.96 -25.20 19.30
C PHE A 103 0.00 -25.25 18.12
N PHE A 104 0.18 -26.41 17.49
CA PHE A 104 1.01 -26.50 16.28
C PHE A 104 0.38 -25.73 15.12
N GLY A 105 -0.95 -25.73 15.02
CA GLY A 105 -1.67 -24.90 14.05
C GLY A 105 -1.36 -23.41 14.22
N PHE A 106 -1.36 -22.90 15.46
CA PHE A 106 -0.96 -21.52 15.73
C PHE A 106 0.52 -21.24 15.42
N LEU A 107 1.41 -22.18 15.73
CA LEU A 107 2.85 -22.01 15.47
C LEU A 107 3.12 -21.87 13.97
N VAL A 108 2.56 -22.78 13.15
CA VAL A 108 2.75 -22.76 11.70
C VAL A 108 2.05 -21.55 11.06
N ALA A 109 0.83 -21.21 11.51
CA ALA A 109 0.16 -20.00 11.04
C ALA A 109 0.94 -18.72 11.38
N GLY A 110 1.63 -18.70 12.53
CA GLY A 110 2.56 -17.63 12.90
C GLY A 110 3.74 -17.53 11.95
N GLU A 111 4.35 -18.67 11.60
CA GLU A 111 5.47 -18.72 10.66
C GLU A 111 5.08 -18.23 9.25
N GLU A 112 3.87 -18.56 8.78
CA GLU A 112 3.36 -18.09 7.48
C GLU A 112 3.20 -16.55 7.43
N ILE A 113 2.76 -15.91 8.51
CA ILE A 113 2.57 -14.44 8.52
C ILE A 113 3.88 -13.65 8.71
N GLU A 114 4.98 -14.32 9.10
CA GLU A 114 6.27 -13.66 9.36
C GLU A 114 7.00 -13.24 8.06
N ASN A 115 6.70 -13.88 6.91
CA ASN A 115 7.34 -13.57 5.63
C ASN A 115 6.33 -13.17 4.53
N PRO A 116 5.68 -12.00 4.63
CA PRO A 116 4.57 -11.61 3.75
C PRO A 116 4.95 -11.36 2.29
N PHE A 117 6.25 -11.31 1.96
CA PHE A 117 6.78 -11.03 0.63
C PHE A 117 7.32 -12.27 -0.08
N GLY A 118 7.07 -13.47 0.46
CA GLY A 118 7.44 -14.73 -0.17
C GLY A 118 6.54 -15.10 -1.35
N TYR A 119 6.50 -16.40 -1.65
CA TYR A 119 5.67 -16.97 -2.70
C TYR A 119 4.72 -18.06 -2.18
N ASP A 120 4.49 -18.09 -0.87
CA ASP A 120 3.52 -18.98 -0.26
C ASP A 120 2.09 -18.54 -0.61
N LYS A 121 1.13 -19.45 -0.48
CA LYS A 121 -0.26 -19.19 -0.88
C LYS A 121 -0.90 -18.03 -0.14
N ASN A 122 -0.43 -17.76 1.08
CA ASN A 122 -0.96 -16.73 1.96
C ASN A 122 -0.15 -15.42 1.91
N ASP A 123 0.89 -15.35 1.05
CA ASP A 123 1.70 -14.16 0.86
C ASP A 123 1.03 -13.12 -0.02
N LEU A 124 1.56 -11.91 -0.01
CA LEU A 124 1.10 -10.83 -0.87
C LEU A 124 1.39 -11.16 -2.34
N ASN A 125 0.35 -11.18 -3.16
CA ASN A 125 0.50 -11.40 -4.60
C ASN A 125 0.99 -10.14 -5.34
N LEU A 126 2.29 -9.85 -5.17
CA LEU A 126 2.95 -8.69 -5.76
C LEU A 126 3.00 -8.73 -7.29
N ASP A 127 3.11 -9.92 -7.87
CA ASP A 127 3.09 -10.11 -9.33
C ASP A 127 1.75 -9.68 -9.92
N HIS A 128 0.64 -10.12 -9.32
CA HIS A 128 -0.69 -9.69 -9.73
C HIS A 128 -0.86 -8.17 -9.55
N PHE A 129 -0.45 -7.64 -8.40
CA PHE A 129 -0.55 -6.22 -8.12
C PHE A 129 0.19 -5.36 -9.17
N THR A 130 1.43 -5.71 -9.48
CA THR A 130 2.25 -4.94 -10.44
C THR A 130 1.83 -5.15 -11.89
N SER A 131 1.51 -6.39 -12.29
CA SER A 131 1.24 -6.73 -13.69
C SER A 131 -0.21 -6.50 -14.13
N ASN A 132 -1.18 -6.61 -13.22
CA ASN A 132 -2.60 -6.49 -13.57
C ASN A 132 -3.23 -5.19 -13.08
N ILE A 133 -2.82 -4.67 -11.92
CA ILE A 133 -3.41 -3.44 -11.37
C ILE A 133 -2.60 -2.25 -11.88
N ILE A 134 -1.37 -2.09 -11.37
CA ILE A 134 -0.53 -0.92 -11.65
C ILE A 134 -0.26 -0.75 -13.15
N ARG A 135 0.10 -1.83 -13.86
CA ARG A 135 0.35 -1.76 -15.31
C ARG A 135 -0.88 -1.29 -16.10
N ASN A 136 -2.08 -1.72 -15.74
CA ASN A 136 -3.29 -1.35 -16.45
C ASN A 136 -3.69 0.10 -16.15
N GLU A 137 -3.56 0.53 -14.90
CA GLU A 137 -3.77 1.94 -14.51
C GLU A 137 -2.79 2.88 -15.21
N LEU A 138 -1.49 2.53 -15.22
CA LEU A 138 -0.47 3.30 -15.94
C LEU A 138 -0.77 3.36 -17.44
N ARG A 139 -1.19 2.24 -18.05
CA ARG A 139 -1.61 2.23 -19.46
C ARG A 139 -2.81 3.13 -19.71
N ALA A 140 -3.80 3.14 -18.82
CA ALA A 140 -4.98 4.00 -18.97
C ALA A 140 -4.61 5.49 -18.88
N ILE A 141 -3.78 5.87 -17.91
CA ILE A 141 -3.37 7.27 -17.70
C ILE A 141 -2.42 7.73 -18.82
N THR A 142 -1.60 6.84 -19.38
CA THR A 142 -0.68 7.18 -20.48
C THR A 142 -1.28 7.05 -21.88
N ALA A 143 -2.46 6.43 -22.02
CA ALA A 143 -3.12 6.26 -23.31
C ALA A 143 -3.73 7.56 -23.87
N SER A 144 -3.98 8.55 -23.02
CA SER A 144 -4.54 9.84 -23.41
C SER A 144 -3.67 10.98 -22.88
N PRO A 145 -3.53 12.10 -23.61
CA PRO A 145 -2.91 13.28 -23.04
C PRO A 145 -3.70 13.75 -21.81
N PRO A 146 -3.05 14.43 -20.84
CA PRO A 146 -3.74 15.03 -19.71
C PRO A 146 -4.96 15.83 -20.19
N PRO A 147 -6.17 15.55 -19.69
CA PRO A 147 -7.37 16.20 -20.18
C PRO A 147 -7.33 17.68 -19.84
N ASP A 148 -7.56 18.52 -20.84
CA ASP A 148 -7.61 19.98 -20.65
C ASP A 148 -8.76 20.32 -19.68
N PRO A 149 -8.49 20.98 -18.53
CA PRO A 149 -9.53 21.44 -17.62
C PRO A 149 -10.62 22.26 -18.31
N ALA A 150 -10.29 23.02 -19.37
CA ALA A 150 -11.27 23.78 -20.12
C ALA A 150 -12.37 22.89 -20.75
N HIS A 151 -12.03 21.65 -21.07
CA HIS A 151 -12.93 20.71 -21.76
C HIS A 151 -13.80 19.87 -20.82
N TRP A 152 -13.46 19.75 -19.54
CA TRP A 152 -14.20 18.90 -18.60
C TRP A 152 -14.63 19.63 -17.31
N ALA A 153 -13.93 20.67 -16.87
CA ALA A 153 -14.26 21.36 -15.62
C ALA A 153 -15.43 22.34 -15.79
N PHE A 154 -15.52 23.02 -16.93
CA PHE A 154 -16.50 24.09 -17.22
C PHE A 154 -17.60 23.66 -18.19
N VAL A 155 -17.95 22.37 -18.19
CA VAL A 155 -18.99 21.82 -19.08
C VAL A 155 -20.35 22.02 -18.40
N PRO A 156 -21.43 22.41 -19.12
CA PRO A 156 -22.75 22.64 -18.51
C PRO A 156 -23.29 21.44 -17.70
N GLU A 157 -22.82 20.23 -17.96
CA GLU A 157 -23.09 19.02 -17.17
C GLU A 157 -22.64 19.12 -15.70
N ASN A 158 -21.61 19.92 -15.41
CA ASN A 158 -21.08 20.12 -14.06
C ASN A 158 -21.72 21.30 -13.31
N ASP A 159 -22.68 22.00 -13.92
CA ASP A 159 -23.36 23.17 -13.35
C ASP A 159 -24.45 22.78 -12.31
N LEU A 160 -24.05 21.99 -11.31
CA LEU A 160 -24.90 21.52 -10.21
C LEU A 160 -24.60 22.25 -8.88
N LEU A 161 -23.92 23.39 -8.94
CA LEU A 161 -23.65 24.21 -7.76
C LEU A 161 -24.97 24.70 -7.16
N PHE A 162 -25.17 24.44 -5.86
CA PHE A 162 -26.31 24.89 -5.05
C PHE A 162 -27.70 24.36 -5.47
N THR A 163 -27.76 23.31 -6.28
CA THR A 163 -29.03 22.65 -6.66
C THR A 163 -29.03 21.18 -6.20
N MET A 164 -30.12 20.76 -5.55
CA MET A 164 -30.37 19.35 -5.24
C MET A 164 -31.09 18.63 -6.40
N ASN A 165 -31.59 19.39 -7.38
CA ASN A 165 -32.35 18.89 -8.51
C ASN A 165 -31.45 18.77 -9.74
N THR A 166 -31.18 17.54 -10.17
CA THR A 166 -30.30 17.23 -11.32
C THR A 166 -30.78 17.78 -12.66
N ASN A 167 -32.03 18.25 -12.74
CA ASN A 167 -32.62 18.85 -13.94
C ASN A 167 -32.41 20.36 -14.05
N GLU A 168 -32.06 21.05 -12.96
CA GLU A 168 -31.85 22.50 -12.96
C GLU A 168 -30.35 22.78 -12.92
N ARG A 169 -29.74 22.95 -14.09
CA ARG A 169 -28.30 23.25 -14.23
C ARG A 169 -28.11 24.74 -14.44
N ILE A 170 -27.50 25.41 -13.46
CA ILE A 170 -27.33 26.86 -13.43
C ILE A 170 -25.83 27.15 -13.37
N SER A 171 -25.33 27.94 -14.30
CA SER A 171 -23.91 28.26 -14.36
C SER A 171 -23.46 29.07 -13.14
N PRO A 172 -22.18 28.97 -12.73
CA PRO A 172 -21.64 29.78 -11.63
C PRO A 172 -21.86 31.29 -11.81
N ASP A 173 -21.77 31.79 -13.04
CA ASP A 173 -21.97 33.21 -13.36
C ASP A 173 -23.41 33.66 -13.12
N GLU A 174 -24.38 32.80 -13.44
CA GLU A 174 -25.79 33.09 -13.19
C GLU A 174 -26.10 33.08 -11.68
N TRP A 175 -25.46 32.19 -10.91
CA TRP A 175 -25.53 32.23 -9.45
C TRP A 175 -24.94 33.51 -8.85
N LEU A 176 -23.81 33.98 -9.37
CA LEU A 176 -23.21 35.24 -8.95
C LEU A 176 -24.14 36.43 -9.20
N GLN A 177 -24.89 36.42 -10.32
CA GLN A 177 -25.88 37.46 -10.63
C GLN A 177 -27.11 37.42 -9.70
N ARG A 178 -27.52 36.23 -9.23
CA ARG A 178 -28.64 36.06 -8.26
C ARG A 178 -28.32 36.62 -6.86
N GLY A 179 -27.04 36.77 -6.54
CA GLY A 179 -26.55 37.44 -5.34
C GLY A 179 -26.55 36.57 -4.06
N PHE A 180 -25.80 37.03 -3.06
CA PHE A 180 -25.45 36.27 -1.85
C PHE A 180 -26.64 35.69 -1.08
N LYS A 181 -27.72 36.46 -0.93
CA LYS A 181 -28.92 36.03 -0.18
C LYS A 181 -29.64 34.85 -0.82
N GLN A 182 -29.62 34.73 -2.15
CA GLN A 182 -30.28 33.63 -2.86
C GLN A 182 -29.44 32.34 -2.80
N MET A 183 -28.12 32.47 -2.98
CA MET A 183 -27.17 31.37 -2.80
C MET A 183 -27.25 30.77 -1.39
N GLN A 184 -27.30 31.61 -0.36
CA GLN A 184 -27.41 31.14 1.03
C GLN A 184 -28.73 30.39 1.30
N ARG A 185 -29.84 30.82 0.68
CA ARG A 185 -31.11 30.10 0.81
C ARG A 185 -31.07 28.73 0.14
N ALA A 186 -30.45 28.64 -1.03
CA ALA A 186 -30.32 27.38 -1.77
C ALA A 186 -29.42 26.34 -1.05
N LEU A 187 -28.48 26.80 -0.21
CA LEU A 187 -27.68 25.92 0.66
C LEU A 187 -28.45 25.36 1.88
N HIS A 188 -29.57 25.99 2.24
CA HIS A 188 -30.35 25.66 3.44
C HIS A 188 -31.75 25.09 3.13
N SER A 189 -32.06 24.84 1.84
CA SER A 189 -33.29 24.19 1.36
C SER A 189 -33.07 22.72 1.05
#